data_AF-A0A349QYZ3-F1
#
_entry.id   AF-A0A349QYZ3-F1
#
_cell.length_a   1.000
_cell.length_b   1.000
_cell.length_c   1.000
_cell.angle_alpha   90.00
_cell.angle_beta   90.00
_cell.angle_gamma   90.00
#
_symmetry.space_group_name_H-M   'P 1'
#
loop_
_entity.id
_entity.type
_entity.pdbx_description
1 polymer ?
#
loop_
_entity_poly.entity_id
_entity_poly.type
_entity_poly.pdbx_seq_one_letter_code
_entity_poly.pdbx_strand_id
1 'polypeptide(L)'
;MTANTKNQINPMKKIFFIIAIILSGFVTSSAQTDKLNKLFQDFEKNGGVTSINIKKPMFKLLNTIDVNDAYVGKIKPILNEVDGLKILIIPKATFPEDLEDDNVENIKLNEEKSEKVNRALKSLNFNELMTMNNDGTSMKFLAEEEKDNYLENLVFNVDSKEENIIFILNGKMKMSDVNKIINSSELKTNSVSTSVRNDLTSDNTSSYLNGDNRNVGEFSRIEASVGVNVIFKQENNRNVKVIADADKLQYVITKVENGVLKIYIDNKGQRNVRFKNLSINVSSPHIYGVKTSSGSIFTVLDTVVENNMDIEAEAGSVIKGNFNIKQDAAVNVSSGSVLKADLTASKLALDISSGANVNLSGQAASAVIDVNSGSSTKLEDLKIASAVAESTSRSEER
;
A
#
# COMPACT_ATOMS: atom_id res chain seq x y z
N MET A 1 6.71 77.24 -36.02
CA MET A 1 6.04 76.49 -37.11
C MET A 1 6.16 75.00 -36.78
N THR A 2 5.08 74.42 -36.29
CA THR A 2 4.93 73.03 -35.88
C THR A 2 4.54 72.18 -37.09
N ALA A 3 5.41 71.26 -37.51
CA ALA A 3 5.10 70.28 -38.53
C ALA A 3 4.51 69.03 -37.88
N ASN A 4 3.23 68.82 -38.11
CA ASN A 4 2.44 67.68 -37.62
C ASN A 4 2.46 66.58 -38.70
N THR A 5 3.38 65.62 -38.60
CA THR A 5 3.42 64.44 -39.48
C THR A 5 2.43 63.39 -38.98
N LYS A 6 1.24 63.37 -39.61
CA LYS A 6 0.28 62.27 -39.50
C LYS A 6 0.91 60.98 -40.02
N ASN A 7 1.25 60.07 -39.11
CA ASN A 7 1.61 58.69 -39.41
C ASN A 7 0.35 57.95 -39.90
N GLN A 8 0.11 57.93 -41.22
CA GLN A 8 -0.88 57.03 -41.82
C GLN A 8 -0.33 55.61 -41.81
N ILE A 9 -0.75 54.84 -40.82
CA ILE A 9 -0.43 53.41 -40.71
C ILE A 9 -1.24 52.66 -41.78
N ASN A 10 -0.53 52.09 -42.75
CA ASN A 10 -1.07 51.38 -43.91
C ASN A 10 -2.04 50.25 -43.48
N PRO A 11 -3.29 50.19 -43.97
CA PRO A 11 -4.30 49.21 -43.55
C PRO A 11 -3.88 47.75 -43.75
N MET A 12 -3.00 47.44 -44.72
CA MET A 12 -2.46 46.08 -44.89
C MET A 12 -1.56 45.63 -43.73
N LYS A 13 -0.85 46.55 -43.06
CA LYS A 13 -0.04 46.21 -41.87
C LYS A 13 -0.91 45.87 -40.67
N LYS A 14 -2.13 46.44 -40.56
CA LYS A 14 -3.08 46.09 -39.49
C LYS A 14 -3.70 44.72 -39.70
N ILE A 15 -4.01 44.34 -40.95
CA ILE A 15 -4.48 42.97 -41.26
C ILE A 15 -3.40 41.93 -40.94
N PHE A 16 -2.13 42.17 -41.31
CA PHE A 16 -1.05 41.26 -40.97
C PHE A 16 -0.81 41.13 -39.46
N PHE A 17 -0.94 42.23 -38.70
CA PHE A 17 -0.81 42.20 -37.24
C PHE A 17 -1.96 41.43 -36.57
N ILE A 18 -3.20 41.59 -37.07
CA ILE A 18 -4.36 40.86 -36.56
C ILE A 18 -4.27 39.37 -36.92
N ILE A 19 -3.83 39.02 -38.13
CA ILE A 19 -3.59 37.63 -38.52
C ILE A 19 -2.46 37.02 -37.69
N ALA A 20 -1.37 37.75 -37.40
CA ALA A 20 -0.28 37.26 -36.55
C ALA A 20 -0.72 37.03 -35.09
N ILE A 21 -1.57 37.89 -34.54
CA ILE A 21 -2.13 37.75 -33.18
C ILE A 21 -3.11 36.57 -33.11
N ILE A 22 -3.93 36.38 -34.15
CA ILE A 22 -4.85 35.23 -34.25
C ILE A 22 -4.04 33.94 -34.43
N LEU A 23 -2.99 33.93 -35.26
CA LEU A 23 -2.14 32.77 -35.48
C LEU A 23 -1.29 32.41 -34.24
N SER A 24 -0.85 33.40 -33.44
CA SER A 24 -0.16 33.14 -32.17
C SER A 24 -1.07 32.61 -31.07
N GLY A 25 -2.38 32.87 -31.14
CA GLY A 25 -3.37 32.35 -30.20
C GLY A 25 -3.74 30.88 -30.38
N PHE A 26 -3.33 30.25 -31.50
CA PHE A 26 -3.61 28.85 -31.81
C PHE A 26 -2.40 27.89 -31.62
N VAL A 27 -1.21 28.39 -31.28
CA VAL A 27 0.02 27.56 -31.20
C VAL A 27 0.48 27.28 -29.76
N THR A 28 -0.11 27.91 -28.74
CA THR A 28 0.42 27.83 -27.37
C THR A 28 0.02 26.57 -26.58
N SER A 29 -1.14 25.95 -26.87
CA SER A 29 -1.63 24.79 -26.10
C SER A 29 -0.82 23.50 -26.31
N SER A 30 -0.20 23.31 -27.48
CA SER A 30 0.61 22.10 -27.75
C SER A 30 2.05 22.21 -27.19
N ALA A 31 2.60 23.43 -27.11
CA ALA A 31 3.99 23.64 -26.70
C ALA A 31 4.23 23.32 -25.21
N GLN A 32 3.22 23.54 -24.36
CA GLN A 32 3.33 23.29 -22.93
C GLN A 32 3.25 21.80 -22.61
N THR A 33 2.37 21.07 -23.30
CA THR A 33 2.30 19.60 -23.26
C THR A 33 3.62 18.98 -23.73
N ASP A 34 4.27 19.51 -24.77
CA ASP A 34 5.56 19.03 -25.24
C ASP A 34 6.70 19.28 -24.24
N LYS A 35 6.70 20.42 -23.55
CA LYS A 35 7.65 20.69 -22.45
C LYS A 35 7.48 19.72 -21.29
N LEU A 36 6.24 19.41 -20.92
CA LEU A 36 5.92 18.45 -19.87
C LEU A 36 6.32 17.02 -20.27
N ASN A 37 6.13 16.66 -21.54
CA ASN A 37 6.60 15.39 -22.09
C ASN A 37 8.12 15.29 -22.09
N LYS A 38 8.81 16.38 -22.46
CA LYS A 38 10.26 16.47 -22.45
C LYS A 38 10.81 16.37 -21.03
N LEU A 39 10.18 17.04 -20.07
CA LEU A 39 10.50 16.93 -18.65
C LEU A 39 10.52 15.46 -18.20
N PHE A 40 9.47 14.72 -18.53
CA PHE A 40 9.36 13.31 -18.19
C PHE A 40 10.49 12.48 -18.81
N GLN A 41 10.75 12.68 -20.11
CA GLN A 41 11.82 11.97 -20.82
C GLN A 41 13.21 12.32 -20.29
N ASP A 42 13.43 13.56 -19.85
CA ASP A 42 14.70 13.99 -19.28
C ASP A 42 14.96 13.30 -17.94
N PHE A 43 13.94 13.08 -17.11
CA PHE A 43 14.09 12.26 -15.90
C PHE A 43 14.30 10.78 -16.22
N GLU A 44 13.58 10.23 -17.18
CA GLU A 44 13.71 8.83 -17.61
C GLU A 44 15.12 8.51 -18.14
N LYS A 45 15.68 9.38 -18.98
CA LYS A 45 17.01 9.19 -19.58
C LYS A 45 18.16 9.30 -18.60
N ASN A 46 18.01 10.08 -17.54
CA ASN A 46 19.07 10.34 -16.57
C ASN A 46 19.26 9.20 -15.56
N GLY A 47 18.48 8.11 -15.68
CA GLY A 47 18.60 6.93 -14.82
C GLY A 47 18.18 7.16 -13.37
N GLY A 48 17.98 6.08 -12.62
CA GLY A 48 17.69 6.15 -11.18
C GLY A 48 16.29 6.64 -10.82
N VAL A 49 15.33 6.55 -11.74
CA VAL A 49 13.92 6.87 -11.50
C VAL A 49 13.05 5.69 -11.93
N THR A 50 11.90 5.50 -11.28
CA THR A 50 10.84 4.62 -11.79
C THR A 50 9.86 5.47 -12.59
N SER A 51 9.52 5.04 -13.80
CA SER A 51 8.62 5.78 -14.67
C SER A 51 7.51 4.87 -15.18
N ILE A 52 6.26 5.33 -15.07
CA ILE A 52 5.06 4.62 -15.52
C ILE A 52 4.32 5.53 -16.47
N ASN A 53 3.91 5.02 -17.63
CA ASN A 53 3.24 5.79 -18.66
C ASN A 53 2.02 5.02 -19.19
N ILE A 54 0.84 5.44 -18.75
CA ILE A 54 -0.45 4.86 -19.11
C ILE A 54 -1.09 5.76 -20.18
N LYS A 55 -1.34 5.19 -21.35
CA LYS A 55 -1.93 5.90 -22.50
C LYS A 55 -3.46 5.72 -22.55
N LYS A 56 -4.15 6.63 -23.25
CA LYS A 56 -5.61 6.61 -23.50
C LYS A 56 -6.25 5.24 -23.75
N PRO A 57 -5.69 4.33 -24.59
CA PRO A 57 -6.30 3.02 -24.81
C PRO A 57 -6.45 2.18 -23.54
N MET A 58 -5.53 2.32 -22.58
CA MET A 58 -5.59 1.59 -21.31
C MET A 58 -6.76 2.07 -20.44
N PHE A 59 -7.03 3.37 -20.41
CA PHE A 59 -8.19 3.91 -19.67
C PHE A 59 -9.52 3.43 -20.23
N LYS A 60 -9.61 3.26 -21.55
CA LYS A 60 -10.80 2.66 -22.18
C LYS A 60 -11.01 1.21 -21.71
N LEU A 61 -9.93 0.44 -21.57
CA LEU A 61 -10.02 -0.93 -21.02
C LEU A 61 -10.43 -0.90 -19.55
N LEU A 62 -9.82 -0.03 -18.73
CA LEU A 62 -10.19 0.12 -17.32
C LEU A 62 -11.65 0.55 -17.12
N ASN A 63 -12.20 1.36 -18.02
CA ASN A 63 -13.62 1.74 -17.99
C ASN A 63 -14.57 0.57 -18.30
N THR A 64 -14.08 -0.48 -18.97
CA THR A 64 -14.87 -1.71 -19.21
C THR A 64 -14.83 -2.70 -18.05
N ILE A 65 -13.98 -2.47 -17.05
CA ILE A 65 -13.93 -3.30 -15.84
C ILE A 65 -15.05 -2.85 -14.91
N ASP A 66 -15.99 -3.74 -14.65
CA ASP A 66 -17.11 -3.50 -13.75
C ASP A 66 -16.67 -3.69 -12.29
N VAL A 67 -16.02 -2.65 -11.76
CA VAL A 67 -15.62 -2.62 -10.35
C VAL A 67 -16.77 -2.03 -9.55
N ASN A 68 -17.44 -2.86 -8.73
CA ASN A 68 -18.46 -2.45 -7.74
C ASN A 68 -17.82 -1.70 -6.57
N ASP A 69 -17.09 -0.63 -6.88
CA ASP A 69 -16.38 0.17 -5.90
C ASP A 69 -16.86 1.62 -5.99
N ALA A 70 -17.38 2.12 -4.85
CA ALA A 70 -17.87 3.48 -4.69
C ALA A 70 -16.80 4.56 -4.97
N TYR A 71 -15.52 4.20 -4.96
CA TYR A 71 -14.39 5.06 -5.32
C TYR A 71 -14.09 5.01 -6.82
N VAL A 72 -14.18 3.83 -7.46
CA VAL A 72 -13.99 3.70 -8.91
C VAL A 72 -15.09 4.46 -9.67
N GLY A 73 -16.32 4.44 -9.17
CA GLY A 73 -17.42 5.26 -9.69
C GLY A 73 -17.14 6.77 -9.66
N LYS A 74 -16.32 7.25 -8.71
CA LYS A 74 -15.95 8.68 -8.57
C LYS A 74 -14.82 9.10 -9.51
N ILE A 75 -13.90 8.18 -9.86
CA ILE A 75 -12.79 8.47 -10.77
C ILE A 75 -13.14 8.18 -12.24
N LYS A 76 -14.13 7.32 -12.53
CA LYS A 76 -14.62 6.98 -13.88
C LYS A 76 -14.89 8.20 -14.80
N PRO A 77 -15.51 9.30 -14.33
CA PRO A 77 -15.71 10.48 -15.17
C PRO A 77 -14.41 11.09 -15.69
N ILE A 78 -13.37 11.12 -14.84
CA ILE A 78 -12.06 11.69 -15.17
C ILE A 78 -11.26 10.72 -16.07
N LEU A 79 -11.39 9.40 -15.86
CA LEU A 79 -10.71 8.40 -16.70
C LEU A 79 -11.09 8.50 -18.20
N ASN A 80 -12.27 9.05 -18.51
CA ASN A 80 -12.71 9.28 -19.90
C ASN A 80 -12.20 10.59 -20.50
N GLU A 81 -11.89 11.58 -19.67
CA GLU A 81 -11.43 12.93 -20.08
C GLU A 81 -9.90 13.03 -20.19
N VAL A 82 -9.19 12.02 -19.70
CA VAL A 82 -7.72 11.96 -19.66
C VAL A 82 -7.16 11.28 -20.92
N ASP A 83 -6.13 11.90 -21.49
CA ASP A 83 -5.37 11.38 -22.63
C ASP A 83 -4.20 10.48 -22.20
N GLY A 84 -3.68 10.68 -20.99
CA GLY A 84 -2.59 9.89 -20.43
C GLY A 84 -2.35 10.17 -18.95
N LEU A 85 -1.85 9.17 -18.22
CA LEU A 85 -1.27 9.33 -16.89
C LEU A 85 0.18 8.93 -16.96
N LYS A 86 1.04 9.81 -16.46
CA LYS A 86 2.46 9.53 -16.28
C LYS A 86 2.81 9.68 -14.82
N ILE A 87 3.67 8.78 -14.34
CA ILE A 87 4.12 8.79 -12.95
C ILE A 87 5.63 8.66 -12.94
N LEU A 88 6.29 9.55 -12.19
CA LEU A 88 7.71 9.50 -11.91
C LEU A 88 7.90 9.30 -10.42
N ILE A 89 8.75 8.35 -10.05
CA ILE A 89 9.18 8.14 -8.67
C ILE A 89 10.69 8.29 -8.64
N ILE A 90 11.16 9.28 -7.89
CA ILE A 90 12.56 9.64 -7.76
C ILE A 90 12.99 9.31 -6.32
N PRO A 91 13.65 8.16 -6.11
CA PRO A 91 14.05 7.72 -4.78
C PRO A 91 15.13 8.63 -4.17
N LYS A 92 15.02 8.85 -2.87
CA LYS A 92 16.02 9.52 -2.02
C LYS A 92 16.69 8.47 -1.13
N ALA A 93 17.95 8.71 -0.80
CA ALA A 93 18.67 7.87 0.15
C ALA A 93 18.09 8.08 1.56
N THR A 94 17.87 7.01 2.31
CA THR A 94 17.34 7.06 3.68
C THR A 94 18.30 6.34 4.62
N PHE A 95 18.45 6.85 5.82
CA PHE A 95 19.30 6.28 6.87
C PHE A 95 18.68 6.58 8.25
N PRO A 96 19.04 5.82 9.29
CA PRO A 96 18.63 6.08 10.68
C PRO A 96 19.00 7.51 11.13
N GLU A 97 18.16 8.14 11.96
CA GLU A 97 18.36 9.53 12.43
C GLU A 97 19.67 9.69 13.21
N ASP A 98 20.12 8.66 13.94
CA ASP A 98 21.39 8.66 14.67
C ASP A 98 22.64 8.65 13.77
N LEU A 99 22.47 8.45 12.46
CA LEU A 99 23.53 8.45 11.45
C LEU A 99 23.46 9.65 10.50
N GLU A 100 22.68 10.70 10.83
CA GLU A 100 22.58 11.92 10.00
C GLU A 100 23.95 12.56 9.74
N ASP A 101 24.78 12.70 10.77
CA ASP A 101 26.11 13.33 10.69
C ASP A 101 27.09 12.53 9.80
N ASP A 102 26.91 11.22 9.72
CA ASP A 102 27.73 10.33 8.88
C ASP A 102 27.24 10.31 7.42
N ASN A 103 26.06 10.85 7.12
CA ASN A 103 25.38 10.74 5.83
C ASN A 103 25.12 12.09 5.14
N VAL A 104 25.89 13.12 5.47
CA VAL A 104 25.75 14.49 4.92
C VAL A 104 25.74 14.52 3.38
N GLU A 105 26.54 13.68 2.72
CA GLU A 105 26.56 13.61 1.24
C GLU A 105 25.23 13.09 0.67
N ASN A 106 24.64 12.08 1.31
CA ASN A 106 23.33 11.54 0.93
C ASN A 106 22.21 12.56 1.16
N ILE A 107 22.26 13.31 2.26
CA ILE A 107 21.34 14.42 2.54
C ILE A 107 21.41 15.45 1.42
N LYS A 108 22.62 15.92 1.09
CA LYS A 108 22.83 16.90 0.03
C LYS A 108 22.35 16.40 -1.33
N LEU A 109 22.62 15.14 -1.67
CA LEU A 109 22.14 14.54 -2.92
C LEU A 109 20.60 14.50 -2.98
N ASN A 110 19.94 14.23 -1.86
CA ASN A 110 18.48 14.25 -1.78
C ASN A 110 17.90 15.65 -1.97
N GLU A 111 18.53 16.67 -1.38
CA GLU A 111 18.19 18.07 -1.59
C GLU A 111 18.36 18.47 -3.06
N GLU A 112 19.49 18.14 -3.68
CA GLU A 112 19.77 18.42 -5.09
C GLU A 112 18.74 17.78 -6.04
N LYS A 113 18.32 16.53 -5.76
CA LYS A 113 17.22 15.86 -6.49
C LYS A 113 15.91 16.64 -6.36
N SER A 114 15.57 17.08 -5.15
CA SER A 114 14.35 17.85 -4.87
C SER A 114 14.36 19.20 -5.59
N GLU A 115 15.51 19.88 -5.57
CA GLU A 115 15.71 21.14 -6.29
C GLU A 115 15.65 20.97 -7.80
N LYS A 116 16.20 19.87 -8.34
CA LYS A 116 16.12 19.56 -9.77
C LYS A 116 14.66 19.43 -10.20
N VAL A 117 13.84 18.70 -9.43
CA VAL A 117 12.39 18.59 -9.69
C VAL A 117 11.71 19.95 -9.61
N ASN A 118 11.92 20.69 -8.51
CA ASN A 118 11.29 21.99 -8.31
C ASN A 118 11.63 22.99 -9.42
N ARG A 119 12.91 23.04 -9.86
CA ARG A 119 13.32 23.90 -10.99
C ARG A 119 12.64 23.48 -12.29
N ALA A 120 12.54 22.20 -12.53
CA ALA A 120 11.98 21.68 -13.75
C ALA A 120 10.45 21.89 -13.80
N LEU A 121 9.74 21.75 -12.68
CA LEU A 121 8.34 22.14 -12.55
C LEU A 121 8.12 23.65 -12.69
N LYS A 122 8.95 24.49 -12.07
CA LYS A 122 8.90 25.96 -12.23
C LYS A 122 9.14 26.44 -13.67
N SER A 123 9.85 25.64 -14.49
CA SER A 123 10.06 25.95 -15.90
C SER A 123 8.81 25.72 -16.76
N LEU A 124 7.81 25.04 -16.20
CA LEU A 124 6.50 24.88 -16.80
C LEU A 124 5.64 26.11 -16.46
N ASN A 125 4.87 26.61 -17.43
CA ASN A 125 3.93 27.72 -17.23
C ASN A 125 2.63 27.23 -16.56
N PHE A 126 2.75 26.53 -15.43
CA PHE A 126 1.61 26.00 -14.68
C PHE A 126 1.28 26.92 -13.51
N ASN A 127 -0.01 27.05 -13.24
CA ASN A 127 -0.52 27.74 -12.07
C ASN A 127 -0.55 26.77 -10.90
N GLU A 128 -0.03 27.21 -9.76
CA GLU A 128 -0.16 26.48 -8.50
C GLU A 128 -1.57 26.69 -7.94
N LEU A 129 -2.33 25.60 -7.89
CA LEU A 129 -3.70 25.59 -7.38
C LEU A 129 -3.75 25.32 -5.88
N MET A 130 -2.82 24.50 -5.37
CA MET A 130 -2.73 24.15 -3.97
C MET A 130 -1.30 23.77 -3.60
N THR A 131 -0.86 24.20 -2.42
CA THR A 131 0.31 23.65 -1.75
C THR A 131 -0.04 23.27 -0.33
N MET A 132 0.44 22.11 0.10
CA MET A 132 0.29 21.60 1.46
C MET A 132 1.63 21.10 1.97
N ASN A 133 2.03 21.53 3.15
CA ASN A 133 3.26 21.07 3.80
C ASN A 133 2.90 20.45 5.15
N ASN A 134 3.29 19.21 5.38
CA ASN A 134 3.08 18.52 6.65
C ASN A 134 4.22 17.53 6.93
N ASP A 135 4.80 17.58 8.13
CA ASP A 135 5.77 16.59 8.65
C ASP A 135 6.88 16.18 7.66
N GLY A 136 7.56 17.16 7.06
CA GLY A 136 8.65 16.90 6.10
C GLY A 136 8.20 16.36 4.74
N THR A 137 6.89 16.41 4.45
CA THR A 137 6.30 16.15 3.14
C THR A 137 5.68 17.43 2.60
N SER A 138 6.03 17.80 1.36
CA SER A 138 5.39 18.90 0.63
C SER A 138 4.62 18.36 -0.57
N MET A 139 3.40 18.83 -0.75
CA MET A 139 2.50 18.47 -1.84
C MET A 139 2.17 19.72 -2.63
N LYS A 140 2.23 19.63 -3.96
CA LYS A 140 1.89 20.72 -4.87
C LYS A 140 0.95 20.21 -5.96
N PHE A 141 -0.16 20.92 -6.13
CA PHE A 141 -1.11 20.70 -7.20
C PHE A 141 -1.02 21.85 -8.20
N LEU A 142 -0.69 21.52 -9.44
CA LEU A 142 -0.37 22.44 -10.52
C LEU A 142 -1.29 22.14 -11.71
N ALA A 143 -1.75 23.17 -12.42
CA ALA A 143 -2.52 23.00 -13.64
C ALA A 143 -2.06 23.98 -14.72
N GLU A 144 -2.27 23.64 -16.00
CA GLU A 144 -2.21 24.64 -17.06
C GLU A 144 -3.38 25.64 -16.89
N GLU A 145 -3.24 26.84 -17.48
CA GLU A 145 -4.18 27.95 -17.31
C GLU A 145 -5.64 27.51 -17.52
N GLU A 146 -6.52 27.98 -16.63
CA GLU A 146 -7.95 27.69 -16.71
C GLU A 146 -8.55 28.33 -17.96
N LYS A 147 -9.27 27.54 -18.75
CA LYS A 147 -10.00 28.05 -19.90
C LYS A 147 -11.39 27.44 -19.97
N ASP A 148 -12.40 28.30 -20.04
CA ASP A 148 -13.81 27.92 -20.21
C ASP A 148 -14.32 26.91 -19.15
N ASN A 149 -13.91 27.05 -17.88
CA ASN A 149 -14.25 26.14 -16.77
C ASN A 149 -13.63 24.72 -16.87
N TYR A 150 -12.58 24.59 -17.69
CA TYR A 150 -11.74 23.40 -17.77
C TYR A 150 -10.32 23.71 -17.32
N LEU A 151 -9.71 22.70 -16.68
CA LEU A 151 -8.28 22.64 -16.42
C LEU A 151 -7.65 21.71 -17.45
N GLU A 152 -6.66 22.21 -18.16
CA GLU A 152 -5.81 21.41 -19.04
C GLU A 152 -4.59 20.97 -18.25
N ASN A 153 -4.16 19.72 -18.44
CA ASN A 153 -2.95 19.11 -17.88
C ASN A 153 -2.75 19.37 -16.36
N LEU A 154 -2.90 18.33 -15.54
CA LEU A 154 -2.65 18.44 -14.10
C LEU A 154 -1.31 17.82 -13.75
N VAL A 155 -0.60 18.45 -12.82
CA VAL A 155 0.61 17.89 -12.20
C VAL A 155 0.43 17.89 -10.70
N PHE A 156 0.59 16.72 -10.09
CA PHE A 156 0.59 16.54 -8.65
C PHE A 156 1.97 16.04 -8.21
N ASN A 157 2.68 16.87 -7.46
CA ASN A 157 4.03 16.57 -6.95
C ASN A 157 3.98 16.37 -5.44
N VAL A 158 4.50 15.24 -4.97
CA VAL A 158 4.67 14.90 -3.56
C VAL A 158 6.15 14.72 -3.28
N ASP A 159 6.72 15.61 -2.48
CA ASP A 159 8.13 15.60 -2.10
C ASP A 159 8.25 15.23 -0.62
N SER A 160 8.75 14.03 -0.33
CA SER A 160 8.91 13.48 1.02
C SER A 160 10.38 13.27 1.37
N LYS A 161 10.67 12.82 2.60
CA LYS A 161 12.03 12.41 2.99
C LYS A 161 12.57 11.25 2.14
N GLU A 162 11.71 10.32 1.75
CA GLU A 162 12.12 9.06 1.12
C GLU A 162 12.13 9.12 -0.41
N GLU A 163 11.31 9.98 -1.01
CA GLU A 163 11.23 10.15 -2.46
C GLU A 163 10.48 11.40 -2.88
N ASN A 164 10.61 11.71 -4.17
CA ASN A 164 9.77 12.66 -4.87
C ASN A 164 8.90 11.92 -5.90
N ILE A 165 7.58 12.04 -5.79
CA ILE A 165 6.59 11.42 -6.68
C ILE A 165 5.92 12.51 -7.50
N ILE A 166 5.87 12.34 -8.82
CA ILE A 166 5.21 13.27 -9.73
C ILE A 166 4.18 12.51 -10.55
N PHE A 167 2.92 12.87 -10.38
CA PHE A 167 1.82 12.46 -11.23
C PHE A 167 1.55 13.54 -12.26
N ILE A 168 1.44 13.14 -13.51
CA ILE A 168 1.14 14.02 -14.63
C ILE A 168 -0.08 13.44 -15.34
N LEU A 169 -1.18 14.18 -15.31
CA LEU A 169 -2.43 13.80 -15.92
C LEU A 169 -2.67 14.70 -17.14
N ASN A 170 -2.43 14.15 -18.32
CA ASN A 170 -2.63 14.86 -19.57
C ASN A 170 -4.09 14.78 -20.00
N GLY A 171 -4.66 15.90 -20.41
CA GLY A 171 -6.04 15.97 -20.89
C GLY A 171 -6.74 17.24 -20.44
N LYS A 172 -8.00 17.37 -20.83
CA LYS A 172 -8.85 18.52 -20.53
C LYS A 172 -9.97 18.06 -19.61
N MET A 173 -9.95 18.54 -18.37
CA MET A 173 -10.85 18.08 -17.31
C MET A 173 -11.74 19.21 -16.82
N LYS A 174 -13.01 18.92 -16.55
CA LYS A 174 -13.90 19.92 -15.96
C LYS A 174 -13.48 20.26 -14.55
N MET A 175 -13.48 21.55 -14.22
CA MET A 175 -13.19 22.04 -12.87
C MET A 175 -14.06 21.37 -11.80
N SER A 176 -15.34 21.12 -12.11
CA SER A 176 -16.27 20.44 -11.19
C SER A 176 -15.84 19.01 -10.85
N ASP A 177 -15.17 18.31 -11.76
CA ASP A 177 -14.70 16.94 -11.53
C ASP A 177 -13.35 16.93 -10.81
N VAL A 178 -12.48 17.90 -11.10
CA VAL A 178 -11.24 18.12 -10.34
C VAL A 178 -11.54 18.48 -8.87
N ASN A 179 -12.53 19.35 -8.63
CA ASN A 179 -12.98 19.70 -7.29
C ASN A 179 -13.49 18.50 -6.50
N LYS A 180 -14.03 17.46 -7.15
CA LYS A 180 -14.42 16.22 -6.44
C LYS A 180 -13.20 15.46 -5.95
N ILE A 181 -12.07 15.48 -6.67
CA ILE A 181 -10.81 14.88 -6.20
C ILE A 181 -10.29 15.68 -5.00
N ILE A 182 -10.17 17.00 -5.17
CA ILE A 182 -9.64 17.89 -4.12
C ILE A 182 -10.51 17.82 -2.86
N ASN A 183 -11.85 17.86 -2.99
CA ASN A 183 -12.75 17.83 -1.84
C ASN A 183 -13.11 16.42 -1.34
N SER A 184 -12.79 15.36 -2.08
CA SER A 184 -12.86 13.99 -1.51
C SER A 184 -11.82 13.74 -0.43
N SER A 185 -10.92 14.71 -0.23
CA SER A 185 -9.91 14.76 0.81
C SER A 185 -10.43 15.37 2.13
N GLU A 186 -11.55 14.86 2.66
CA GLU A 186 -11.68 14.77 4.14
C GLU A 186 -10.63 13.75 4.62
N LEU A 187 -9.35 14.14 4.53
CA LEU A 187 -8.21 13.38 4.97
C LEU A 187 -8.17 13.50 6.49
N LYS A 188 -8.77 12.52 7.17
CA LYS A 188 -8.21 12.08 8.44
C LYS A 188 -6.79 11.62 8.13
N THR A 189 -5.84 12.44 8.57
CA THR A 189 -4.39 12.28 8.51
C THR A 189 -3.99 10.85 8.89
N ASN A 190 -3.74 9.99 7.90
CA ASN A 190 -2.96 8.78 8.05
C ASN A 190 -2.22 8.55 6.71
N SER A 191 -0.92 8.86 6.73
CA SER A 191 0.14 8.23 5.93
C SER A 191 -0.06 8.17 4.40
N VAL A 192 -0.01 9.32 3.73
CA VAL A 192 -0.01 9.43 2.25
C VAL A 192 1.31 8.92 1.61
N SER A 193 2.38 8.72 2.39
CA SER A 193 3.69 8.31 1.86
C SER A 193 3.79 6.80 1.54
N THR A 194 2.94 5.96 2.13
CA THR A 194 3.05 4.49 1.99
C THR A 194 2.05 3.89 1.00
N SER A 195 0.91 4.55 0.76
CA SER A 195 -0.17 4.01 -0.08
C SER A 195 0.13 4.10 -1.58
N VAL A 196 0.88 5.12 -2.02
CA VAL A 196 1.21 5.34 -3.43
C VAL A 196 2.26 4.34 -3.94
N ARG A 197 3.21 3.93 -3.09
CA ARG A 197 4.24 2.94 -3.45
C ARG A 197 3.68 1.54 -3.67
N ASN A 198 2.66 1.15 -2.92
CA ASN A 198 2.10 -0.21 -3.01
C ASN A 198 1.32 -0.46 -4.31
N ASP A 199 0.76 0.59 -4.93
CA ASP A 199 0.01 0.48 -6.21
C ASP A 199 0.90 0.63 -7.46
N LEU A 200 2.14 1.13 -7.33
CA LEU A 200 2.98 1.50 -8.49
C LEU A 200 4.32 0.76 -8.58
N THR A 201 4.71 -0.02 -7.57
CA THR A 201 5.95 -0.83 -7.61
C THR A 201 5.70 -2.30 -7.94
N SER A 202 4.50 -2.69 -8.37
CA SER A 202 4.31 -3.96 -9.05
C SER A 202 5.03 -3.90 -10.40
N ASP A 203 6.05 -4.75 -10.54
CA ASP A 203 6.75 -5.12 -11.79
C ASP A 203 8.01 -4.32 -12.15
N ASN A 204 9.16 -4.82 -11.66
CA ASN A 204 10.26 -5.24 -12.54
C ASN A 204 11.37 -5.97 -11.76
N THR A 205 11.04 -7.11 -11.19
CA THR A 205 12.04 -8.17 -10.97
C THR A 205 11.47 -9.45 -11.53
N SER A 206 11.98 -9.84 -12.70
CA SER A 206 11.89 -11.19 -13.24
C SER A 206 12.52 -12.16 -12.23
N SER A 207 11.72 -12.57 -11.26
CA SER A 207 11.92 -13.77 -10.47
C SER A 207 10.61 -14.56 -10.59
N TYR A 208 10.69 -15.89 -10.57
CA TYR A 208 9.59 -16.81 -10.82
C TYR A 208 8.49 -16.79 -9.71
N LEU A 209 8.32 -15.64 -9.04
CA LEU A 209 7.45 -15.35 -7.92
C LEU A 209 6.74 -14.02 -8.21
N ASN A 210 5.46 -14.07 -8.60
CA ASN A 210 4.66 -12.86 -8.70
C ASN A 210 4.14 -12.51 -7.30
N GLY A 211 4.40 -11.28 -6.85
CA GLY A 211 3.89 -10.72 -5.61
C GLY A 211 2.79 -9.70 -5.90
N ASP A 212 1.58 -9.93 -5.39
CA ASP A 212 0.41 -9.08 -5.56
C ASP A 212 0.06 -8.40 -4.23
N ASN A 213 0.10 -7.07 -4.20
CA ASN A 213 -0.32 -6.29 -3.03
C ASN A 213 -1.85 -6.22 -3.00
N ARG A 214 -2.45 -6.67 -1.90
CA ARG A 214 -3.89 -6.73 -1.70
C ARG A 214 -4.34 -5.54 -0.86
N ASN A 215 -5.15 -4.67 -1.45
CA ASN A 215 -5.87 -3.65 -0.69
C ASN A 215 -7.02 -4.32 0.08
N VAL A 216 -6.90 -4.34 1.41
CA VAL A 216 -7.90 -4.94 2.31
C VAL A 216 -8.43 -3.88 3.28
N GLY A 217 -9.66 -4.07 3.77
CA GLY A 217 -10.25 -3.23 4.82
C GLY A 217 -9.56 -3.41 6.18
N GLU A 218 -9.91 -2.58 7.16
CA GLU A 218 -9.38 -2.70 8.51
C GLU A 218 -9.73 -4.05 9.14
N PHE A 219 -8.74 -4.70 9.74
CA PHE A 219 -8.93 -5.96 10.43
C PHE A 219 -8.18 -5.93 11.76
N SER A 220 -8.72 -6.67 12.72
CA SER A 220 -8.13 -6.88 14.02
C SER A 220 -7.97 -8.37 14.35
N ARG A 221 -8.44 -9.25 13.45
CA ARG A 221 -8.20 -10.69 13.50
C ARG A 221 -7.81 -11.23 12.14
N ILE A 222 -7.04 -12.31 12.12
CA ILE A 222 -6.66 -13.03 10.90
C ILE A 222 -7.19 -14.46 10.97
N GLU A 223 -7.85 -14.89 9.90
CA GLU A 223 -8.31 -16.27 9.70
C GLU A 223 -7.64 -16.84 8.46
N ALA A 224 -6.71 -17.78 8.64
CA ALA A 224 -6.00 -18.45 7.57
C ALA A 224 -6.56 -19.87 7.39
N SER A 225 -6.91 -20.26 6.17
CA SER A 225 -7.43 -21.60 5.91
C SER A 225 -7.01 -22.16 4.55
N VAL A 226 -7.15 -23.47 4.39
CA VAL A 226 -6.92 -24.19 3.13
C VAL A 226 -5.48 -24.06 2.63
N GLY A 227 -4.52 -24.58 3.40
CA GLY A 227 -3.13 -24.77 2.94
C GLY A 227 -2.33 -23.50 2.63
N VAL A 228 -2.80 -22.32 3.06
CA VAL A 228 -2.07 -21.06 2.91
C VAL A 228 -0.91 -20.96 3.91
N ASN A 229 0.16 -20.28 3.52
CA ASN A 229 1.28 -19.94 4.41
C ASN A 229 1.31 -18.44 4.65
N VAL A 230 0.98 -18.01 5.87
CA VAL A 230 0.90 -16.60 6.26
C VAL A 230 2.10 -16.26 7.14
N ILE A 231 2.78 -15.17 6.79
CA ILE A 231 3.88 -14.59 7.54
C ILE A 231 3.41 -13.24 8.06
N PHE A 232 3.30 -13.12 9.37
CA PHE A 232 2.83 -11.92 10.05
C PHE A 232 3.97 -11.14 10.69
N LYS A 233 3.91 -9.81 10.56
CA LYS A 233 4.79 -8.88 11.25
C LYS A 233 3.99 -7.70 11.79
N GLN A 234 4.12 -7.41 13.09
CA GLN A 234 3.46 -6.24 13.67
C GLN A 234 4.22 -4.98 13.26
N GLU A 235 3.54 -4.06 12.55
CA GLU A 235 4.13 -2.82 12.04
C GLU A 235 3.08 -1.71 12.02
N ASN A 236 3.51 -0.45 12.05
CA ASN A 236 2.59 0.70 12.02
C ASN A 236 1.71 0.73 10.75
N ASN A 237 2.22 0.16 9.65
CA ASN A 237 1.54 0.15 8.37
C ASN A 237 0.85 -1.19 8.13
N ARG A 238 -0.43 -1.12 7.79
CA ARG A 238 -1.22 -2.29 7.40
C ARG A 238 -0.95 -2.64 5.93
N ASN A 239 -0.51 -3.86 5.67
CA ASN A 239 -0.22 -4.33 4.33
C ASN A 239 -0.51 -5.83 4.20
N VAL A 240 -0.99 -6.26 3.02
CA VAL A 240 -1.14 -7.67 2.68
C VAL A 240 -0.51 -7.88 1.32
N LYS A 241 0.50 -8.74 1.25
CA LYS A 241 1.20 -9.07 0.00
C LYS A 241 1.17 -10.58 -0.22
N VAL A 242 0.56 -11.00 -1.33
CA VAL A 242 0.45 -12.41 -1.72
C VAL A 242 1.54 -12.73 -2.72
N ILE A 243 2.43 -13.65 -2.37
CA ILE A 243 3.46 -14.18 -3.27
C ILE A 243 3.04 -15.59 -3.67
N ALA A 244 2.74 -15.78 -4.94
CA ALA A 244 2.36 -17.09 -5.47
C ALA A 244 2.80 -17.27 -6.93
N ASP A 245 2.58 -18.45 -7.47
CA ASP A 245 2.76 -18.69 -8.90
C ASP A 245 1.85 -17.73 -9.70
N ALA A 246 2.41 -17.08 -10.74
CA ALA A 246 1.76 -16.06 -11.55
C ALA A 246 0.33 -16.44 -12.03
N ASP A 247 0.17 -17.69 -12.46
CA ASP A 247 -1.06 -18.26 -13.00
C ASP A 247 -2.09 -18.62 -11.92
N LYS A 248 -1.68 -18.65 -10.64
CA LYS A 248 -2.48 -19.14 -9.51
C LYS A 248 -2.79 -18.08 -8.46
N LEU A 249 -2.24 -16.87 -8.59
CA LEU A 249 -2.57 -15.73 -7.70
C LEU A 249 -4.08 -15.49 -7.57
N GLN A 250 -4.85 -15.72 -8.63
CA GLN A 250 -6.30 -15.56 -8.67
C GLN A 250 -7.10 -16.53 -7.77
N TYR A 251 -6.47 -17.61 -7.30
CA TYR A 251 -7.08 -18.59 -6.41
C TYR A 251 -6.83 -18.26 -4.94
N VAL A 252 -5.92 -17.33 -4.63
CA VAL A 252 -5.68 -16.87 -3.26
C VAL A 252 -6.63 -15.70 -2.96
N ILE A 253 -7.59 -15.94 -2.07
CA ILE A 253 -8.59 -14.95 -1.67
C ILE A 253 -8.14 -14.27 -0.38
N THR A 254 -8.13 -12.94 -0.39
CA THR A 254 -7.90 -12.11 0.79
C THR A 254 -9.06 -11.12 0.92
N LYS A 255 -9.94 -11.35 1.89
CA LYS A 255 -11.11 -10.48 2.13
C LYS A 255 -11.29 -10.20 3.59
N VAL A 256 -11.83 -9.03 3.91
CA VAL A 256 -12.15 -8.64 5.28
C VAL A 256 -13.65 -8.70 5.47
N GLU A 257 -14.09 -9.48 6.45
CA GLU A 257 -15.49 -9.62 6.84
C GLU A 257 -15.59 -9.41 8.34
N ASN A 258 -16.39 -8.44 8.79
CA ASN A 258 -16.60 -8.11 10.21
C ASN A 258 -15.30 -7.87 11.00
N GLY A 259 -14.31 -7.22 10.39
CA GLY A 259 -13.01 -6.95 11.02
C GLY A 259 -12.07 -8.17 11.09
N VAL A 260 -12.41 -9.27 10.42
CA VAL A 260 -11.58 -10.47 10.30
C VAL A 260 -11.03 -10.55 8.87
N LEU A 261 -9.71 -10.56 8.72
CA LEU A 261 -9.03 -10.83 7.45
C LEU A 261 -9.03 -12.34 7.18
N LYS A 262 -9.84 -12.78 6.23
CA LYS A 262 -9.91 -14.16 5.76
C LYS A 262 -8.95 -14.37 4.59
N ILE A 263 -8.05 -15.33 4.74
CA ILE A 263 -7.02 -15.72 3.77
C ILE A 263 -7.19 -17.20 3.47
N TYR A 264 -7.59 -17.53 2.24
CA TYR A 264 -7.81 -18.94 1.86
C TYR A 264 -7.64 -19.17 0.37
N ILE A 265 -7.50 -20.44 0.00
CA ILE A 265 -7.46 -20.86 -1.40
C ILE A 265 -8.87 -21.24 -1.84
N ASP A 266 -9.36 -20.59 -2.90
CA ASP A 266 -10.58 -20.96 -3.62
C ASP A 266 -10.20 -21.47 -5.01
N ASN A 267 -10.41 -22.77 -5.24
CA ASN A 267 -10.08 -23.39 -6.52
C ASN A 267 -11.08 -23.04 -7.64
N LYS A 268 -12.16 -22.30 -7.37
CA LYS A 268 -13.19 -21.89 -8.35
C LYS A 268 -13.68 -23.06 -9.23
N GLY A 269 -13.81 -24.25 -8.64
CA GLY A 269 -14.24 -25.47 -9.33
C GLY A 269 -13.14 -26.26 -10.06
N GLN A 270 -11.90 -25.79 -10.09
CA GLN A 270 -10.76 -26.52 -10.64
C GLN A 270 -10.31 -27.64 -9.69
N ARG A 271 -10.03 -28.84 -10.22
CA ARG A 271 -9.47 -29.95 -9.43
C ARG A 271 -7.95 -29.83 -9.38
N ASN A 272 -7.35 -30.12 -8.23
CA ASN A 272 -5.89 -30.23 -8.03
C ASN A 272 -5.08 -28.96 -8.30
N VAL A 273 -5.56 -27.79 -7.87
CA VAL A 273 -4.71 -26.58 -7.85
C VAL A 273 -3.58 -26.80 -6.83
N ARG A 274 -2.37 -26.99 -7.32
CA ARG A 274 -1.16 -27.10 -6.49
C ARG A 274 -0.29 -25.87 -6.71
N PHE A 275 0.09 -25.24 -5.61
CA PHE A 275 1.03 -24.12 -5.62
C PHE A 275 2.44 -24.67 -5.47
N LYS A 276 3.37 -24.23 -6.32
CA LYS A 276 4.80 -24.45 -6.08
C LYS A 276 5.31 -23.48 -5.02
N ASN A 277 4.85 -22.23 -5.11
CA ASN A 277 5.15 -21.18 -4.16
C ASN A 277 3.84 -20.54 -3.69
N LEU A 278 3.69 -20.39 -2.37
CA LEU A 278 2.59 -19.68 -1.74
C LEU A 278 3.08 -19.11 -0.41
N SER A 279 3.10 -17.79 -0.30
CA SER A 279 3.45 -17.05 0.90
C SER A 279 2.66 -15.76 0.94
N ILE A 280 1.96 -15.49 2.05
CA ILE A 280 1.18 -14.28 2.23
C ILE A 280 1.80 -13.49 3.38
N ASN A 281 2.41 -12.36 3.06
CA ASN A 281 2.99 -11.47 4.06
C ASN A 281 1.93 -10.48 4.52
N VAL A 282 1.68 -10.42 5.82
CA VAL A 282 0.67 -9.55 6.42
C VAL A 282 1.34 -8.69 7.49
N SER A 283 1.05 -7.39 7.46
CA SER A 283 1.42 -6.46 8.53
C SER A 283 0.22 -5.67 9.01
N SER A 284 0.20 -5.36 10.30
CA SER A 284 -0.83 -4.55 10.96
C SER A 284 -0.30 -3.98 12.27
N PRO A 285 -0.73 -2.78 12.70
CA PRO A 285 -0.35 -2.24 14.00
C PRO A 285 -0.94 -3.05 15.14
N HIS A 286 -2.15 -3.59 14.94
CA HIS A 286 -2.88 -4.36 15.95
C HIS A 286 -3.39 -5.69 15.43
N ILE A 287 -3.36 -6.69 16.31
CA ILE A 287 -3.98 -8.00 16.08
C ILE A 287 -4.44 -8.63 17.39
N TYR A 288 -5.74 -8.79 17.57
CA TYR A 288 -6.33 -9.35 18.79
C TYR A 288 -6.68 -10.83 18.66
N GLY A 289 -6.49 -11.41 17.47
CA GLY A 289 -6.64 -12.85 17.34
C GLY A 289 -6.24 -13.44 16.01
N VAL A 290 -5.89 -14.72 16.04
CA VAL A 290 -5.44 -15.51 14.90
C VAL A 290 -6.16 -16.85 14.95
N LYS A 291 -6.84 -17.19 13.86
CA LYS A 291 -7.42 -18.52 13.64
C LYS A 291 -6.76 -19.17 12.43
N THR A 292 -6.33 -20.42 12.57
CA THR A 292 -5.74 -21.20 11.48
C THR A 292 -6.43 -22.54 11.31
N SER A 293 -6.73 -22.95 10.08
CA SER A 293 -7.40 -24.22 9.81
C SER A 293 -6.97 -24.90 8.51
N SER A 294 -7.29 -26.18 8.38
CA SER A 294 -7.14 -26.96 7.13
C SER A 294 -5.72 -26.91 6.56
N GLY A 295 -4.73 -27.23 7.40
CA GLY A 295 -3.33 -27.30 6.99
C GLY A 295 -2.66 -25.96 6.68
N SER A 296 -3.26 -24.83 7.05
CA SER A 296 -2.62 -23.51 6.93
C SER A 296 -1.49 -23.36 7.94
N ILE A 297 -0.48 -22.56 7.59
CA ILE A 297 0.64 -22.22 8.46
C ILE A 297 0.60 -20.71 8.73
N PHE A 298 0.73 -20.31 9.99
CA PHE A 298 0.86 -18.92 10.40
C PHE A 298 2.17 -18.74 11.18
N THR A 299 3.03 -17.84 10.71
CA THR A 299 4.33 -17.57 11.31
C THR A 299 4.45 -16.10 11.67
N VAL A 300 4.68 -15.78 12.93
CA VAL A 300 5.07 -14.43 13.37
C VAL A 300 6.59 -14.30 13.24
N LEU A 301 7.07 -13.23 12.61
CA LEU A 301 8.52 -12.98 12.46
C LEU A 301 9.15 -12.41 13.74
N ASP A 302 8.50 -11.43 14.35
CA ASP A 302 8.96 -10.74 15.55
C ASP A 302 8.09 -11.14 16.76
N THR A 303 7.91 -10.24 17.71
CA THR A 303 7.01 -10.42 18.86
C THR A 303 5.75 -9.60 18.66
N VAL A 304 4.58 -10.23 18.81
CA VAL A 304 3.30 -9.51 18.89
C VAL A 304 3.13 -8.97 20.30
N VAL A 305 2.91 -7.66 20.43
CA VAL A 305 2.66 -6.98 21.70
C VAL A 305 1.24 -6.44 21.73
N GLU A 306 0.40 -7.00 22.60
CA GLU A 306 -1.00 -6.62 22.72
C GLU A 306 -1.52 -6.68 24.14
N ASN A 307 -2.72 -6.13 24.38
CA ASN A 307 -3.38 -6.28 25.69
C ASN A 307 -4.01 -7.66 25.85
N ASN A 308 -4.76 -8.09 24.84
CA ASN A 308 -5.49 -9.36 24.83
C ASN A 308 -5.29 -10.05 23.48
N MET A 309 -5.25 -11.38 23.50
CA MET A 309 -5.04 -12.18 22.29
C MET A 309 -5.81 -13.49 22.34
N ASP A 310 -6.43 -13.84 21.22
CA ASP A 310 -7.11 -15.12 20.99
C ASP A 310 -6.41 -15.91 19.88
N ILE A 311 -5.85 -17.08 20.20
CA ILE A 311 -5.06 -17.91 19.28
C ILE A 311 -5.76 -19.24 19.10
N GLU A 312 -6.22 -19.54 17.89
CA GLU A 312 -6.93 -20.77 17.55
C GLU A 312 -6.26 -21.53 16.40
N ALA A 313 -5.99 -22.81 16.60
CA ALA A 313 -5.45 -23.71 15.59
C ALA A 313 -6.24 -25.01 15.51
N GLU A 314 -6.78 -25.33 14.33
CA GLU A 314 -7.64 -26.50 14.11
C GLU A 314 -7.31 -27.22 12.79
N ALA A 315 -7.76 -28.47 12.66
CA ALA A 315 -7.63 -29.28 11.44
C ALA A 315 -6.21 -29.33 10.83
N GLY A 316 -5.21 -29.69 11.64
CA GLY A 316 -3.83 -29.91 11.21
C GLY A 316 -3.08 -28.65 10.78
N SER A 317 -3.52 -27.48 11.23
CA SER A 317 -2.84 -26.21 11.01
C SER A 317 -1.62 -26.04 11.93
N VAL A 318 -0.76 -25.06 11.60
CA VAL A 318 0.45 -24.78 12.38
C VAL A 318 0.55 -23.29 12.71
N ILE A 319 0.73 -22.94 13.98
CA ILE A 319 1.04 -21.58 14.42
C ILE A 319 2.44 -21.56 15.03
N LYS A 320 3.26 -20.59 14.61
CA LYS A 320 4.60 -20.32 15.13
C LYS A 320 4.78 -18.85 15.43
N GLY A 321 5.29 -18.48 16.60
CA GLY A 321 5.54 -17.06 16.88
C GLY A 321 5.80 -16.72 18.33
N ASN A 322 6.16 -15.46 18.57
CA ASN A 322 6.35 -14.92 19.90
C ASN A 322 5.23 -13.93 20.23
N PHE A 323 4.64 -14.04 21.42
CA PHE A 323 3.50 -13.26 21.87
C PHE A 323 3.76 -12.70 23.27
N ASN A 324 3.72 -11.38 23.41
CA ASN A 324 3.82 -10.67 24.67
C ASN A 324 2.50 -9.94 24.96
N ILE A 325 1.64 -10.61 25.72
CA ILE A 325 0.26 -10.22 25.97
C ILE A 325 0.16 -9.64 27.38
N LYS A 326 -0.25 -8.38 27.53
CA LYS A 326 -0.19 -7.71 28.84
C LYS A 326 -1.23 -8.25 29.83
N GLN A 327 -2.39 -8.70 29.36
CA GLN A 327 -3.50 -9.17 30.17
C GLN A 327 -3.83 -10.63 29.84
N ASP A 328 -4.89 -10.86 29.06
CA ASP A 328 -5.49 -12.17 28.87
C ASP A 328 -5.12 -12.77 27.50
N ALA A 329 -4.55 -13.98 27.53
CA ALA A 329 -4.24 -14.77 26.34
C ALA A 329 -5.08 -16.06 26.37
N ALA A 330 -5.96 -16.23 25.37
CA ALA A 330 -6.72 -17.46 25.16
C ALA A 330 -6.08 -18.25 24.01
N VAL A 331 -5.82 -19.53 24.23
CA VAL A 331 -5.12 -20.40 23.28
C VAL A 331 -5.89 -21.71 23.15
N ASN A 332 -6.41 -21.96 21.95
CA ASN A 332 -7.21 -23.13 21.61
C ASN A 332 -6.51 -23.93 20.51
N VAL A 333 -6.11 -25.18 20.79
CA VAL A 333 -5.42 -26.03 19.80
C VAL A 333 -6.12 -27.38 19.71
N SER A 334 -6.62 -27.75 18.53
CA SER A 334 -7.38 -28.97 18.34
C SER A 334 -7.04 -29.73 17.06
N SER A 335 -7.55 -30.96 16.96
CA SER A 335 -7.62 -31.75 15.72
C SER A 335 -6.28 -31.94 15.01
N GLY A 336 -5.25 -32.34 15.77
CA GLY A 336 -3.90 -32.60 15.24
C GLY A 336 -3.12 -31.36 14.83
N SER A 337 -3.58 -30.16 15.19
CA SER A 337 -2.83 -28.91 14.94
C SER A 337 -1.61 -28.77 15.85
N VAL A 338 -0.66 -27.95 15.40
CA VAL A 338 0.61 -27.72 16.09
C VAL A 338 0.76 -26.25 16.47
N LEU A 339 0.97 -25.96 17.75
CA LEU A 339 1.37 -24.64 18.23
C LEU A 339 2.81 -24.71 18.73
N LYS A 340 3.67 -23.83 18.22
CA LYS A 340 5.02 -23.61 18.76
C LYS A 340 5.24 -22.13 19.02
N ALA A 341 5.14 -21.70 20.27
CA ALA A 341 5.20 -20.27 20.59
C ALA A 341 6.00 -19.97 21.86
N ASP A 342 6.56 -18.76 21.91
CA ASP A 342 6.97 -18.14 23.17
C ASP A 342 5.85 -17.17 23.60
N LEU A 343 5.28 -17.36 24.78
CA LEU A 343 4.14 -16.61 25.26
C LEU A 343 4.39 -16.06 26.66
N THR A 344 4.31 -14.73 26.76
CA THR A 344 4.28 -14.01 28.04
C THR A 344 2.89 -13.43 28.26
N ALA A 345 2.25 -13.74 29.39
CA ALA A 345 0.91 -13.23 29.73
C ALA A 345 0.67 -13.01 31.22
N SER A 346 -0.29 -12.15 31.58
CA SER A 346 -0.77 -12.09 32.97
C SER A 346 -1.71 -13.26 33.27
N LYS A 347 -2.64 -13.55 32.36
CA LYS A 347 -3.53 -14.71 32.44
C LYS A 347 -3.48 -15.49 31.14
N LEU A 348 -3.25 -16.80 31.25
CA LEU A 348 -3.25 -17.73 30.14
C LEU A 348 -4.40 -18.72 30.31
N ALA A 349 -5.25 -18.86 29.31
CA ALA A 349 -6.19 -19.97 29.18
C ALA A 349 -5.72 -20.84 28.01
N LEU A 350 -5.44 -22.11 28.25
CA LEU A 350 -4.87 -23.03 27.27
C LEU A 350 -5.74 -24.29 27.16
N ASP A 351 -6.49 -24.41 26.08
CA ASP A 351 -7.38 -25.53 25.81
C ASP A 351 -6.83 -26.37 24.65
N ILE A 352 -6.53 -27.63 24.93
CA ILE A 352 -5.86 -28.52 23.99
C ILE A 352 -6.67 -29.81 23.84
N SER A 353 -7.02 -30.17 22.61
CA SER A 353 -7.88 -31.32 22.34
C SER A 353 -7.53 -32.12 21.08
N SER A 354 -8.06 -33.34 21.00
CA SER A 354 -8.09 -34.16 19.77
C SER A 354 -6.71 -34.36 19.11
N GLY A 355 -5.70 -34.75 19.89
CA GLY A 355 -4.37 -35.11 19.38
C GLY A 355 -3.51 -33.92 18.92
N ALA A 356 -3.82 -32.70 19.39
CA ALA A 356 -3.01 -31.53 19.13
C ALA A 356 -1.61 -31.62 19.78
N ASN A 357 -0.63 -30.91 19.22
CA ASN A 357 0.71 -30.79 19.77
C ASN A 357 1.03 -29.34 20.12
N VAL A 358 1.31 -29.07 21.38
CA VAL A 358 1.63 -27.71 21.85
C VAL A 358 3.01 -27.70 22.48
N ASN A 359 3.86 -26.80 22.01
CA ASN A 359 5.15 -26.47 22.60
C ASN A 359 5.15 -24.97 22.91
N LEU A 360 5.04 -24.65 24.20
CA LEU A 360 4.91 -23.28 24.68
C LEU A 360 6.02 -22.98 25.68
N SER A 361 6.79 -21.92 25.44
CA SER A 361 7.78 -21.36 26.38
C SER A 361 7.32 -19.98 26.87
N GLY A 362 7.98 -19.43 27.91
CA GLY A 362 7.79 -18.03 28.32
C GLY A 362 7.39 -17.88 29.80
N GLN A 363 6.45 -16.97 30.09
CA GLN A 363 6.01 -16.68 31.47
C GLN A 363 4.54 -16.30 31.58
N ALA A 364 3.82 -16.90 32.53
CA ALA A 364 2.47 -16.51 32.89
C ALA A 364 2.32 -16.22 34.39
N ALA A 365 1.60 -15.16 34.78
CA ALA A 365 1.32 -14.93 36.20
C ALA A 365 0.25 -15.92 36.71
N SER A 366 -0.79 -16.17 35.91
CA SER A 366 -1.78 -17.21 36.17
C SER A 366 -2.10 -18.00 34.91
N ALA A 367 -2.34 -19.31 35.03
CA ALA A 367 -2.75 -20.14 33.90
C ALA A 367 -3.88 -21.12 34.26
N VAL A 368 -4.80 -21.33 33.33
CA VAL A 368 -5.77 -22.43 33.31
C VAL A 368 -5.44 -23.28 32.10
N ILE A 369 -5.20 -24.57 32.30
CA ILE A 369 -4.72 -25.49 31.26
C ILE A 369 -5.64 -26.71 31.22
N ASP A 370 -6.39 -26.87 30.12
CA ASP A 370 -7.30 -27.99 29.91
C ASP A 370 -6.81 -28.86 28.75
N VAL A 371 -6.37 -30.08 29.06
CA VAL A 371 -5.84 -31.01 28.06
C VAL A 371 -6.70 -32.27 27.97
N ASN A 372 -7.23 -32.55 26.78
CA ASN A 372 -8.07 -33.72 26.53
C ASN A 372 -7.63 -34.57 25.32
N SER A 373 -8.12 -35.81 25.32
CA SER A 373 -8.18 -36.70 24.14
C SER A 373 -6.84 -36.97 23.42
N GLY A 374 -5.80 -37.36 24.17
CA GLY A 374 -4.53 -37.86 23.58
C GLY A 374 -3.63 -36.79 22.95
N SER A 375 -3.80 -35.54 23.35
CA SER A 375 -2.94 -34.42 22.95
C SER A 375 -1.57 -34.48 23.67
N SER A 376 -0.53 -33.93 23.04
CA SER A 376 0.82 -33.85 23.60
C SER A 376 1.20 -32.40 23.84
N THR A 377 1.51 -32.09 25.10
CA THR A 377 1.85 -30.72 25.52
C THR A 377 3.24 -30.73 26.15
N LYS A 378 4.10 -29.81 25.72
CA LYS A 378 5.41 -29.53 26.31
C LYS A 378 5.41 -28.10 26.84
N LEU A 379 5.44 -27.97 28.16
CA LEU A 379 5.42 -26.68 28.87
C LEU A 379 6.64 -26.51 29.79
N GLU A 380 7.67 -27.35 29.68
CA GLU A 380 8.85 -27.35 30.56
C GLU A 380 9.53 -25.96 30.66
N ASP A 381 9.50 -25.18 29.58
CA ASP A 381 10.10 -23.84 29.48
C ASP A 381 9.12 -22.69 29.80
N LEU A 382 7.88 -22.99 30.21
CA LEU A 382 6.86 -22.00 30.58
C LEU A 382 6.82 -21.80 32.09
N LYS A 383 7.20 -20.61 32.56
CA LYS A 383 7.21 -20.26 33.99
C LYS A 383 5.86 -19.73 34.43
N ILE A 384 5.15 -20.46 35.28
CA ILE A 384 3.82 -20.06 35.77
C ILE A 384 3.85 -19.81 37.28
N ALA A 385 3.35 -18.65 37.74
CA ALA A 385 3.31 -18.36 39.18
C ALA A 385 2.12 -19.02 39.90
N SER A 386 0.96 -19.14 39.23
CA SER A 386 -0.22 -19.86 39.73
C SER A 386 -0.90 -20.61 38.59
N ALA A 387 -1.09 -21.92 38.70
CA ALA A 387 -1.68 -22.73 37.64
C ALA A 387 -2.82 -23.61 38.16
N VAL A 388 -3.87 -23.75 37.35
CA VAL A 388 -4.89 -24.80 37.45
C VAL A 388 -4.80 -25.63 36.18
N ALA A 389 -4.58 -26.93 36.32
CA ALA A 389 -4.48 -27.84 35.17
C ALA A 389 -5.51 -28.96 35.32
N GLU A 390 -6.34 -29.16 34.29
CA GLU A 390 -7.29 -30.26 34.19
C GLU A 390 -6.94 -31.16 33.00
N SER A 391 -6.84 -32.45 33.25
CA SER A 391 -6.56 -33.44 32.22
C SER A 391 -7.62 -34.54 32.21
N THR A 392 -8.23 -34.77 31.05
CA THR A 392 -9.20 -35.85 30.86
C THR A 392 -8.75 -36.79 29.73
N SER A 393 -8.41 -38.02 30.14
CA SER A 393 -8.01 -39.18 29.33
C SER A 393 -6.62 -39.14 28.66
N ARG A 394 -5.72 -40.01 29.14
CA ARG A 394 -4.47 -40.50 28.50
C ARG A 394 -3.62 -39.43 27.77
N SER A 395 -3.53 -38.22 28.30
CA SER A 395 -2.56 -37.20 27.88
C SER A 395 -1.32 -37.28 28.76
N GLU A 396 -0.13 -37.22 28.15
CA GLU A 396 1.14 -37.15 28.86
C GLU A 396 1.52 -35.68 28.99
N GLU A 397 1.48 -35.17 30.21
CA GLU A 397 1.88 -33.80 30.57
C GLU A 397 3.33 -33.86 31.09
N ARG A 398 4.26 -33.15 30.45
CA ARG A 398 5.65 -33.04 30.89
C ARG A 398 6.12 -31.59 30.89
#